data_AF-A0AAD5UR78-F1
#
_entry.id   AF-A0AAD5UR78-F1
#
_cell.length_a   1.000
_cell.length_b   1.000
_cell.length_c   1.000
_cell.angle_alpha   90.00
_cell.angle_beta   90.00
_cell.angle_gamma   90.00
#
_symmetry.space_group_name_H-M   'P 1'
#
loop_
_entity.id
_entity.type
_entity.pdbx_description
1 polymer ?
#
loop_
_entity_poly.entity_id
_entity_poly.type
_entity_poly.pdbx_seq_one_letter_code
_entity_poly.pdbx_strand_id
1 'polypeptide(L)' 'MIQFDPAENPFADASWELIRAEAHGDNVYAIVDYDDSNVGWTSHGRFMYNQIEVATVPSGSGSPPRYPAYMLFQLVPVDD' A
#
# COMPACT_ATOMS: atom_id res chain seq x y z
N MET A 1 15.05 -15.48 -14.41
CA MET A 1 15.31 -14.24 -13.66
C MET A 1 14.59 -13.15 -14.44
N ILE A 2 13.46 -12.64 -13.92
CA ILE A 2 12.75 -11.55 -14.58
C ILE A 2 13.48 -10.28 -14.14
N GLN A 3 14.13 -9.62 -15.10
CA GLN A 3 14.84 -8.37 -14.90
C GLN A 3 13.82 -7.27 -15.21
N PHE A 4 13.35 -6.56 -14.18
CA PHE A 4 12.50 -5.40 -14.38
C PHE A 4 13.38 -4.26 -14.92
N ASP A 5 13.01 -3.67 -16.05
CA ASP A 5 13.59 -2.42 -16.50
C ASP A 5 13.04 -1.30 -15.60
N PRO A 6 13.87 -0.61 -14.79
CA PRO A 6 13.41 0.49 -13.97
C PRO A 6 12.75 1.62 -14.79
N ALA A 7 13.11 1.75 -16.08
CA ALA A 7 12.49 2.72 -16.99
C ALA A 7 11.06 2.34 -17.41
N GLU A 8 10.65 1.08 -17.22
CA GLU A 8 9.29 0.60 -17.46
C GLU A 8 8.43 0.58 -16.19
N ASN A 9 8.96 0.96 -15.02
CA ASN A 9 8.16 1.10 -13.81
C ASN A 9 7.45 2.47 -13.83
N PRO A 10 6.13 2.53 -14.11
CA PRO A 10 5.41 3.80 -14.16
C PRO A 10 5.34 4.50 -12.79
N PHE A 11 5.79 3.83 -11.73
CA PHE A 11 5.82 4.33 -10.36
C PHE A 11 7.25 4.58 -9.84
N ALA A 12 8.27 4.65 -10.71
CA ALA A 12 9.66 4.88 -10.29
C ALA A 12 9.87 6.23 -9.58
N ASP A 13 9.06 7.23 -9.92
CA ASP A 13 9.06 8.56 -9.30
C ASP A 13 7.93 8.73 -8.25
N ALA A 14 7.24 7.66 -7.87
CA ALA A 14 6.12 7.73 -6.95
C ALA A 14 6.58 8.17 -5.55
N SER A 15 5.93 9.22 -5.04
CA SER A 15 6.00 9.60 -3.63
C SER A 15 4.90 8.86 -2.88
N TRP A 16 5.20 8.32 -1.69
CA TRP A 16 4.25 7.49 -0.94
C TRP A 16 3.77 8.21 0.32
N GLU A 17 2.47 8.18 0.57
CA GLU A 17 1.84 8.64 1.80
C GLU A 17 1.43 7.46 2.68
N LEU A 18 1.67 7.59 3.99
CA LEU A 18 1.21 6.65 5.01
C LEU A 18 -0.06 7.17 5.68
N ILE A 19 -1.21 6.59 5.34
CA ILE A 19 -2.49 6.94 5.95
C ILE A 19 -2.77 5.97 7.11
N ARG A 20 -2.82 6.49 8.33
CA ARG A 20 -3.12 5.67 9.51
C ARG A 20 -4.56 5.17 9.48
N ALA A 21 -4.74 3.85 9.60
CA ALA A 21 -6.04 3.20 9.61
C ALA A 21 -6.51 2.93 11.05
N GLU A 22 -6.88 3.99 11.78
CA GLU A 22 -7.15 3.93 13.24
C GLU A 22 -8.22 2.90 13.64
N ALA A 23 -9.16 2.60 12.74
CA ALA A 23 -10.19 1.59 12.97
C ALA A 23 -9.68 0.13 12.95
N HIS A 24 -8.44 -0.10 12.54
CA HIS A 24 -7.88 -1.43 12.28
C HIS A 24 -6.75 -1.83 13.24
N GLY A 25 -6.40 -0.97 14.19
CA GLY A 25 -5.41 -1.23 15.23
C GLY A 25 -4.24 -0.26 15.23
N ASP A 26 -3.37 -0.41 16.22
CA ASP A 26 -2.16 0.40 16.32
C ASP A 26 -1.15 0.03 15.26
N ASN A 27 -0.48 1.05 14.72
CA ASN A 27 0.52 0.95 13.66
C ASN A 27 0.03 0.26 12.37
N VAL A 28 -1.27 0.36 12.07
CA VAL A 28 -1.84 -0.11 10.81
C VAL A 28 -2.01 1.07 9.86
N TYR A 29 -1.52 0.90 8.64
CA TYR A 29 -1.46 1.95 7.62
C TYR A 29 -1.94 1.44 6.27
N ALA A 30 -2.54 2.33 5.48
CA ALA A 30 -2.58 2.21 4.03
C ALA A 30 -1.38 2.97 3.45
N ILE A 31 -0.74 2.39 2.43
CA ILE A 31 0.38 2.99 1.71
C ILE A 31 -0.16 3.37 0.34
N VAL A 32 -0.32 4.67 0.09
CA VAL A 32 -0.93 5.20 -1.14
C VAL A 32 0.03 6.12 -1.86
N ASP A 33 -0.17 6.29 -3.15
CA ASP A 33 0.52 7.30 -3.93
C ASP A 33 0.12 8.70 -3.40
N TYR A 34 1.13 9.56 -3.23
CA TYR A 34 0.96 10.91 -2.68
C TYR A 34 0.18 11.83 -3.62
N ASP A 35 0.34 11.64 -4.94
CA ASP A 35 -0.31 12.45 -5.96
C ASP A 35 -1.71 11.91 -6.32
N ASP A 36 -1.95 10.59 -6.15
CA ASP A 36 -3.26 9.96 -6.29
C ASP A 36 -3.56 8.94 -5.18
N SER A 37 -4.30 9.39 -4.15
CA SER A 37 -4.73 8.52 -3.04
C SER A 37 -5.67 7.37 -3.42
N ASN A 38 -6.11 7.28 -4.68
CA ASN A 38 -6.80 6.10 -5.21
C ASN A 38 -5.85 5.07 -5.81
N VAL A 39 -4.54 5.26 -5.75
CA VAL A 39 -3.53 4.29 -6.14
C VAL A 39 -2.73 3.92 -4.91
N GLY A 40 -2.49 2.63 -4.68
CA GLY A 40 -1.76 2.21 -3.49
C GLY A 40 -1.31 0.77 -3.52
N TRP A 41 -0.60 0.38 -2.47
CA TRP A 41 -0.08 -0.98 -2.33
C TRP A 41 -1.20 -1.96 -2.01
N THR A 42 -1.24 -3.07 -2.72
CA THR A 42 -2.19 -4.16 -2.48
C THR A 42 -1.48 -5.51 -2.36
N SER A 43 -1.99 -6.34 -1.45
CA SER A 43 -1.51 -7.70 -1.23
C SER A 43 -2.68 -8.67 -1.31
N HIS A 44 -2.79 -9.35 -2.46
CA HIS A 44 -3.82 -10.36 -2.71
C HIS A 44 -3.31 -11.79 -2.51
N GLY A 45 -2.03 -11.94 -2.18
CA GLY A 45 -1.37 -13.23 -2.08
C GLY A 45 -1.68 -14.00 -0.81
N ARG A 46 -2.11 -15.25 -0.96
CA ARG A 46 -2.15 -16.23 0.14
C ARG A 46 -0.84 -17.02 0.29
N PHE A 47 0.09 -16.84 -0.64
CA PHE A 47 1.31 -17.60 -0.76
C PHE A 47 2.53 -16.73 -0.52
N MET A 48 3.60 -17.36 -0.02
CA MET A 48 4.91 -16.72 0.11
C MET A 48 5.41 -16.27 -1.26
N TYR A 49 6.19 -15.19 -1.29
CA TYR A 49 6.81 -14.60 -2.49
C TYR A 49 5.84 -13.98 -3.51
N ASN A 50 4.56 -13.84 -3.18
CA ASN A 50 3.69 -13.03 -4.02
C ASN A 50 4.15 -11.57 -3.99
N GLN A 51 4.20 -10.99 -5.18
CA GLN A 51 4.56 -9.58 -5.36
C GLN A 51 3.45 -8.70 -4.80
N ILE A 52 3.85 -7.63 -4.10
CA ILE A 52 2.93 -6.53 -3.75
C ILE A 52 2.64 -5.77 -5.04
N GLU A 53 1.36 -5.56 -5.32
CA GLU A 53 0.91 -4.83 -6.51
C GLU A 53 0.70 -3.36 -6.17
N VAL A 54 0.83 -2.50 -7.18
CA VAL A 54 0.37 -1.10 -7.12
C VAL A 54 -0.85 -1.03 -8.01
N ALA A 55 -2.01 -0.75 -7.42
CA ALA A 55 -3.28 -0.82 -8.13
C ALA A 55 -4.19 0.34 -7.73
N THR A 56 -5.15 0.64 -8.62
CA THR A 56 -6.27 1.51 -8.25
C THR A 56 -7.10 0.81 -7.18
N VAL A 57 -7.35 1.53 -6.11
CA VAL A 57 -8.02 1.05 -4.91
C VAL A 57 -9.29 1.84 -4.67
N PRO A 58 -10.34 1.21 -4.11
CA PRO A 58 -11.53 1.93 -3.74
C PRO A 58 -11.17 2.96 -2.68
N SER A 59 -11.48 4.24 -2.94
CA SER A 59 -11.41 5.29 -1.92
C SER A 59 -12.23 4.83 -0.73
N GLY A 60 -11.59 4.69 0.43
CA GLY A 60 -12.25 4.22 1.64
C GLY A 60 -13.42 5.15 1.96
N SER A 61 -14.64 4.71 1.66
CA SER A 61 -15.83 5.51 1.97
C SER A 61 -15.99 5.62 3.49
N GLY A 62 -16.16 6.85 4.00
CA GLY A 62 -16.31 7.14 5.42
C GLY A 62 -15.24 8.06 5.99
N SER A 63 -15.47 8.54 7.22
CA SER A 63 -14.50 9.32 7.99
C SER A 63 -14.33 8.66 9.37
N PRO A 64 -13.18 8.05 9.67
CA PRO A 64 -12.00 7.90 8.80
C PRO A 64 -12.23 6.90 7.64
N PRO A 65 -11.42 6.97 6.57
CA PRO A 65 -11.48 6.01 5.46
C PRO A 65 -11.37 4.57 5.95
N ARG A 66 -12.21 3.68 5.41
CA ARG A 66 -12.16 2.24 5.69
C ARG A 66 -11.57 1.50 4.51
N TYR A 67 -10.31 1.11 4.63
CA TYR A 67 -9.63 0.33 3.62
C TYR A 67 -9.89 -1.17 3.81
N PRO A 68 -9.99 -1.95 2.73
CA PRO A 68 -10.03 -3.40 2.81
C PRO A 68 -8.69 -3.96 3.32
N ALA A 69 -8.74 -5.15 3.94
CA ALA A 69 -7.57 -5.76 4.58
C ALA A 69 -6.37 -5.96 3.64
N TYR A 70 -6.60 -6.19 2.35
CA TYR A 70 -5.53 -6.37 1.36
C TYR A 70 -4.73 -5.09 1.08
N MET A 71 -5.16 -3.93 1.59
CA MET A 71 -4.45 -2.65 1.50
C MET A 71 -3.79 -2.23 2.81
N LEU A 72 -3.99 -3.01 3.89
CA LEU A 72 -3.56 -2.64 5.22
C LEU A 72 -2.27 -3.35 5.57
N PHE A 73 -1.28 -2.56 5.99
CA PHE A 73 0.03 -3.02 6.41
C PHE A 73 0.27 -2.61 7.85
N GLN A 74 0.76 -3.56 8.65
CA GLN A 74 1.25 -3.25 9.98
C GLN A 74 2.74 -2.89 9.89
N LEU A 75 3.09 -1.68 10.30
CA LEU A 75 4.48 -1.24 10.37
C LEU A 75 4.99 -1.43 11.80
N VAL A 76 5.97 -2.30 11.98
CA VAL A 76 6.58 -2.58 13.28
C VAL A 76 7.96 -1.92 13.31
N PRO A 77 8.18 -0.87 14.12
CA PRO A 77 9.50 -0.27 14.24
C PRO A 77 10.46 -1.28 14.85
N VAL A 78 11.68 -1.28 14.36
CA VAL A 78 12.80 -2.06 14.91
C VAL A 78 13.83 -1.08 15.47
N ASP A 79 14.47 -1.47 16.56
CA ASP A 79 15.59 -0.70 17.12
C ASP A 79 16.81 -0.83 16.17
N ASP A 80 17.54 0.27 15.96
CA ASP A 80 18.78 0.33 15.16
C ASP A 80 20.01 -0.25 15.90
#